data_AF-A0A3B9F8H7-F1
#
_entry.id   AF-A0A3B9F8H7-F1
#
_cell.length_a   1.000
_cell.length_b   1.000
_cell.length_c   1.000
_cell.angle_alpha   90.00
_cell.angle_beta   90.00
_cell.angle_gamma   90.00
#
_symmetry.space_group_name_H-M   'P 1'
#
loop_
_entity.id
_entity.type
_entity.pdbx_description
1 polymer ?
#
loop_
_entity_poly.entity_id
_entity_poly.type
_entity_poly.pdbx_seq_one_letter_code
_entity_poly.pdbx_strand_id
1 'polypeptide(L)'
;LLKLSQNQSSVQAEYQVSYQGWITKFLGLSQPRTKITTRTISIKYEYPHYHSSLEGISSIYLMRLPLGIMETQSFSLLFLKIGLPKWILIRIKPQLSQAIWRFLFKKFLDQDLEMVESEQRSYLANPERRYVEINPAIIALQRVIVGQYEYFMQQSRKLLNHNHRKGE
;
A
#
# COMPACT_ATOMS: atom_id res chain seq x y z
N LEU A 1 -4.30 12.50 10.77
CA LEU A 1 -5.09 12.31 9.53
C LEU A 1 -5.54 13.68 9.07
N LEU A 2 -5.20 14.09 7.84
CA LEU A 2 -5.57 15.39 7.28
C LEU A 2 -6.89 15.30 6.50
N LYS A 3 -7.05 14.24 5.70
CA LYS A 3 -8.21 14.05 4.83
C LYS A 3 -8.51 12.56 4.71
N LEU A 4 -9.79 12.21 4.67
CA LEU A 4 -10.27 10.87 4.37
C LEU A 4 -11.50 10.99 3.47
N SER A 5 -11.51 10.28 2.35
CA SER A 5 -12.66 10.16 1.46
C SER A 5 -12.81 8.71 1.00
N GLN A 6 -14.05 8.28 0.84
CA GLN A 6 -14.40 6.93 0.41
C GLN A 6 -15.47 7.01 -0.68
N ASN A 7 -15.38 6.13 -1.68
CA ASN A 7 -16.48 5.83 -2.59
C ASN A 7 -16.73 4.32 -2.63
N GLN A 8 -17.52 3.83 -3.59
CA GLN A 8 -17.90 2.41 -3.67
C GLN A 8 -16.71 1.46 -3.85
N SER A 9 -15.68 1.86 -4.59
CA SER A 9 -14.54 1.01 -4.97
C SER A 9 -13.19 1.54 -4.53
N SER A 10 -13.13 2.67 -3.83
CA SER A 10 -11.88 3.35 -3.49
C SER A 10 -11.92 4.08 -2.15
N VAL A 11 -10.74 4.21 -1.53
CA VAL A 11 -10.49 4.99 -0.32
C VAL A 11 -9.26 5.85 -0.57
N GLN A 12 -9.32 7.11 -0.16
CA GLN A 12 -8.17 8.00 -0.15
C GLN A 12 -8.00 8.60 1.24
N ALA A 13 -6.78 8.53 1.76
CA ALA A 13 -6.41 9.09 3.06
C ALA A 13 -5.10 9.88 2.93
N GLU A 14 -5.05 11.05 3.53
CA GLU A 14 -3.86 11.90 3.58
C GLU A 14 -3.38 12.05 5.02
N TYR A 15 -2.09 11.83 5.24
CA TYR A 15 -1.43 11.92 6.53
C TYR A 15 -0.30 12.92 6.46
N GLN A 16 -0.18 13.73 7.51
CA GLN A 16 1.02 14.50 7.74
C GLN A 16 2.02 13.62 8.48
N VAL A 17 3.22 13.50 7.94
CA VAL A 17 4.31 12.73 8.55
C VAL A 17 5.55 13.60 8.70
N SER A 18 6.25 13.40 9.81
CA SER A 18 7.47 14.12 10.14
C SER A 18 8.64 13.15 10.06
N TYR A 19 9.61 13.46 9.20
CA TYR A 19 10.82 12.65 9.05
C TYR A 19 12.02 13.31 9.71
N GLN A 20 12.86 12.49 10.33
CA GLN A 20 14.14 12.87 10.91
C GLN A 20 15.24 11.89 10.47
N GLY A 21 16.48 12.38 10.35
CA GLY A 21 17.66 11.53 10.19
C GLY A 21 18.10 11.28 8.75
N TRP A 22 18.83 10.19 8.50
CA TRP A 22 19.50 9.93 7.22
C TRP A 22 18.56 9.80 6.01
N ILE A 23 17.32 9.39 6.22
CA ILE A 23 16.30 9.26 5.17
C ILE A 23 15.92 10.63 4.60
N THR A 24 15.90 11.70 5.40
CA THR A 24 15.62 13.06 4.88
C THR A 24 16.75 13.58 3.99
N LYS A 25 17.99 13.18 4.26
CA LYS A 25 19.14 13.49 3.39
C LYS A 25 19.07 12.70 2.09
N PHE A 26 18.79 11.40 2.18
CA PHE A 26 18.71 10.51 1.01
C PHE A 26 17.59 10.90 0.05
N LEU A 27 16.42 11.31 0.56
CA LEU A 27 15.26 11.72 -0.23
C LEU A 27 15.37 13.17 -0.76
N GLY A 28 16.51 13.84 -0.59
CA GLY A 28 16.71 15.22 -1.05
C GLY A 28 15.87 16.27 -0.30
N LEU A 29 15.45 15.97 0.93
CA LEU A 29 14.52 16.77 1.73
C LEU A 29 15.18 17.75 2.71
N SER A 30 16.50 17.89 2.64
CA SER A 30 17.26 18.69 3.60
C SER A 30 17.08 20.18 3.32
N GLN A 31 16.24 20.86 4.12
CA GLN A 31 16.39 22.30 4.30
C GLN A 31 17.53 22.54 5.30
N PRO A 32 18.50 23.42 5.01
CA PRO A 32 19.70 23.58 5.83
C PRO A 32 19.47 24.10 7.26
N ARG A 33 18.23 24.42 7.66
CA ARG A 33 17.91 25.01 8.97
C ARG A 33 16.96 24.21 9.88
N THR A 34 16.35 23.12 9.41
CA THR A 34 15.40 22.33 10.21
C THR A 34 15.73 20.83 10.12
N LYS A 35 15.93 20.19 11.28
CA LYS A 35 16.23 18.74 11.37
C LYS A 35 15.02 17.84 11.06
N ILE A 36 13.81 18.43 11.02
CA ILE A 36 12.54 17.75 10.81
C ILE A 36 11.92 18.33 9.54
N THR A 37 11.62 17.44 8.58
CA THR A 37 10.87 17.82 7.38
C THR A 37 9.51 17.16 7.44
N THR A 38 8.47 17.99 7.41
CA THR A 38 7.08 17.55 7.39
C THR A 38 6.60 17.42 5.95
N ARG A 39 5.98 16.29 5.60
CA ARG A 39 5.44 16.00 4.27
C ARG A 39 4.09 15.31 4.35
N THR A 40 3.33 15.41 3.28
CA THR A 40 2.08 14.68 3.14
C THR A 40 2.33 13.32 2.49
N ILE A 41 1.86 12.26 3.12
CA ILE A 41 1.66 10.95 2.49
C ILE A 41 0.20 10.86 2.07
N SER A 42 -0.05 10.58 0.80
CA SER A 42 -1.36 10.22 0.28
C SER A 42 -1.41 8.72 0.04
N ILE A 43 -2.35 8.03 0.68
CA ILE A 43 -2.66 6.62 0.46
C ILE A 43 -3.97 6.55 -0.30
N LYS A 44 -3.96 5.90 -1.46
CA LYS A 44 -5.14 5.61 -2.27
C LYS A 44 -5.26 4.11 -2.43
N TYR A 45 -6.40 3.58 -2.05
CA TYR A 45 -6.83 2.24 -2.40
C TYR A 45 -7.88 2.36 -3.50
N GLU A 46 -7.70 1.63 -4.58
CA GLU A 46 -8.69 1.50 -5.66
C GLU A 46 -8.76 0.02 -5.99
N TYR A 47 -9.84 -0.63 -5.54
CA TYR A 47 -9.94 -2.09 -5.50
C TYR A 47 -9.47 -2.75 -6.82
N PRO A 48 -8.49 -3.68 -6.80
CA PRO A 48 -7.79 -4.28 -5.64
C PRO A 48 -6.41 -3.67 -5.31
N HIS A 49 -6.09 -2.49 -5.84
CA HIS A 49 -4.76 -1.92 -5.86
C HIS A 49 -4.51 -0.87 -4.78
N TYR A 50 -3.28 -0.85 -4.26
CA TYR A 50 -2.80 0.18 -3.35
C TYR A 50 -1.80 1.09 -4.05
N HIS A 51 -1.93 2.39 -3.82
CA HIS A 51 -1.00 3.40 -4.28
C HIS A 51 -0.73 4.39 -3.14
N SER A 52 0.51 4.48 -2.70
CA SER A 52 0.97 5.47 -1.73
C SER A 52 1.92 6.45 -2.41
N SER A 53 1.78 7.74 -2.13
CA SER A 53 2.71 8.75 -2.62
C SER A 53 3.19 9.63 -1.48
N LEU A 54 4.50 9.84 -1.43
CA LEU A 54 5.15 10.82 -0.58
C LEU A 54 5.43 12.06 -1.43
N GLU A 55 4.82 13.17 -1.03
CA GLU A 55 4.77 14.42 -1.78
C GLU A 55 6.13 14.84 -2.35
N GLY A 56 6.23 14.82 -3.69
CA GLY A 56 7.40 15.31 -4.43
C GLY A 56 8.61 14.37 -4.47
N ILE A 57 8.51 13.16 -3.91
CA ILE A 57 9.67 12.29 -3.66
C ILE A 57 9.49 10.92 -4.28
N SER A 58 8.43 10.21 -3.90
CA SER A 58 8.27 8.81 -4.26
C SER A 58 6.81 8.41 -4.34
N SER A 59 6.56 7.30 -5.02
CA SER A 59 5.34 6.54 -4.88
C SER A 59 5.62 5.05 -4.80
N ILE A 60 4.76 4.33 -4.11
CA ILE A 60 4.77 2.88 -4.00
C ILE A 60 3.43 2.39 -4.52
N TYR A 61 3.48 1.48 -5.48
CA TYR A 61 2.32 0.73 -5.92
C TYR A 61 2.42 -0.68 -5.37
N LEU A 62 1.33 -1.18 -4.79
CA LEU A 62 1.26 -2.50 -4.18
C LEU A 62 0.02 -3.23 -4.69
N MET A 63 0.22 -4.48 -5.10
CA MET A 63 -0.83 -5.42 -5.46
C MET A 63 -0.69 -6.66 -4.60
N ARG A 64 -1.83 -7.23 -4.20
CA ARG A 64 -1.89 -8.46 -3.41
C ARG A 64 -2.77 -9.46 -4.13
N LEU A 65 -2.21 -10.63 -4.42
CA LEU A 65 -2.90 -11.75 -5.04
C LEU A 65 -3.07 -12.85 -3.98
N PRO A 66 -4.29 -13.13 -3.51
CA PRO A 66 -4.53 -14.26 -2.63
C PRO A 66 -4.26 -15.56 -3.38
N LEU A 67 -3.37 -16.40 -2.84
CA LEU A 67 -3.07 -17.74 -3.35
C LEU A 67 -3.80 -18.83 -2.58
N GLY A 68 -4.16 -18.54 -1.33
CA GLY A 68 -4.93 -19.40 -0.46
C GLY A 68 -5.46 -18.62 0.75
N ILE A 69 -5.97 -19.33 1.74
CA ILE A 69 -6.53 -18.71 2.94
C ILE A 69 -5.43 -18.03 3.78
N MET A 70 -4.22 -18.59 3.79
CA MET A 70 -3.07 -18.14 4.59
C MET A 70 -1.91 -17.58 3.76
N GLU A 71 -2.06 -17.54 2.44
CA GLU A 71 -0.96 -17.22 1.52
C GLU A 71 -1.37 -16.13 0.55
N THR A 72 -0.51 -15.12 0.41
CA THR A 72 -0.70 -14.00 -0.50
C THR A 72 0.61 -13.68 -1.19
N GLN A 73 0.57 -13.57 -2.51
CA GLN A 73 1.69 -13.02 -3.28
C GLN A 73 1.54 -11.51 -3.40
N SER A 74 2.57 -10.77 -2.99
CA SER A 74 2.59 -9.31 -3.08
C SER A 74 3.55 -8.83 -4.15
N PHE A 75 3.11 -7.85 -4.94
CA PHE A 75 3.92 -7.18 -5.96
C PHE A 75 4.05 -5.71 -5.61
N SER A 76 5.29 -5.25 -5.44
CA SER A 76 5.58 -3.88 -4.99
C SER A 76 6.48 -3.17 -6.00
N LEU A 77 6.04 -2.00 -6.46
CA LEU A 77 6.77 -1.13 -7.37
C LEU A 77 7.08 0.19 -6.66
N LEU A 78 8.36 0.49 -6.49
CA LEU A 78 8.84 1.77 -5.95
C LEU A 78 9.26 2.69 -7.10
N PHE A 79 8.63 3.85 -7.17
CA PHE A 79 9.03 4.95 -8.03
C PHE A 79 9.70 6.01 -7.17
N LEU A 80 10.95 6.34 -7.49
CA LEU A 80 11.72 7.35 -6.77
C LEU A 80 12.14 8.45 -7.73
N LYS A 81 11.86 9.70 -7.36
CA LYS A 81 12.34 10.87 -8.09
C LYS A 81 13.79 11.13 -7.72
N ILE A 82 14.70 10.98 -8.69
CA ILE A 82 16.13 11.24 -8.50
C ILE A 82 16.49 12.55 -9.19
N GLY A 83 17.03 13.50 -8.44
CA GLY A 83 17.41 14.84 -8.92
C GLY A 83 18.74 14.88 -9.68
N LEU A 84 19.03 13.90 -10.53
CA LEU A 84 20.26 13.84 -11.33
C LEU A 84 19.99 14.05 -12.82
N PRO A 85 20.92 14.63 -13.59
CA PRO A 85 20.83 14.69 -15.04
C PRO A 85 20.61 13.31 -15.67
N LYS A 86 19.76 13.23 -16.71
CA LYS A 86 19.37 11.97 -17.36
C LYS A 86 20.57 11.14 -17.84
N TRP A 87 21.62 11.80 -18.36
CA TRP A 87 22.81 11.12 -18.86
C TRP A 87 23.60 10.42 -17.75
N ILE A 88 23.71 11.04 -16.57
CA ILE A 88 24.33 10.42 -15.38
C ILE A 88 23.47 9.24 -14.94
N LEU A 89 22.16 9.46 -14.82
CA LEU A 89 21.22 8.43 -14.38
C LEU A 89 21.29 7.17 -15.25
N ILE A 90 21.30 7.31 -16.57
CA ILE A 90 21.39 6.15 -17.49
C ILE A 90 22.67 5.37 -17.25
N ARG A 91 23.80 6.06 -16.99
CA ARG A 91 25.11 5.42 -16.74
C ARG A 91 25.15 4.63 -15.44
N ILE A 92 24.56 5.17 -14.37
CA ILE A 92 24.63 4.59 -13.02
C ILE A 92 23.37 3.81 -12.62
N LYS A 93 22.34 3.76 -13.48
CA LYS A 93 21.06 3.12 -13.21
C LYS A 93 21.17 1.73 -12.60
N PRO A 94 21.98 0.78 -13.14
CA PRO A 94 22.00 -0.57 -12.58
C PRO A 94 22.55 -0.57 -11.15
N GLN A 95 23.68 0.10 -10.88
CA GLN A 95 24.26 0.17 -9.54
C GLN A 95 23.36 0.93 -8.56
N LEU A 96 22.78 2.04 -9.00
CA LEU A 96 21.89 2.85 -8.18
C LEU A 96 20.61 2.08 -7.82
N SER A 97 20.02 1.36 -8.79
CA SER A 97 18.83 0.54 -8.55
C SER A 97 19.09 -0.58 -7.53
N GLN A 98 20.24 -1.25 -7.63
CA GLN A 98 20.65 -2.27 -6.66
C GLN A 98 20.89 -1.68 -5.27
N ALA A 99 21.49 -0.49 -5.18
CA ALA A 99 21.68 0.21 -3.91
C ALA A 99 20.34 0.61 -3.28
N ILE A 100 19.42 1.19 -4.06
CA ILE A 100 18.07 1.55 -3.60
C ILE A 100 17.34 0.31 -3.11
N TRP A 101 17.38 -0.79 -3.86
CA TRP A 101 16.78 -2.06 -3.45
C TRP A 101 17.34 -2.52 -2.11
N ARG A 102 18.65 -2.67 -1.99
CA ARG A 102 19.29 -3.29 -0.81
C ARG A 102 19.18 -2.44 0.45
N PHE A 103 19.35 -1.13 0.34
CA PHE A 103 19.47 -0.25 1.50
C PHE A 103 18.18 0.45 1.90
N LEU A 104 17.23 0.60 0.97
CA LEU A 104 15.95 1.27 1.22
C LEU A 104 14.78 0.30 1.07
N PHE A 105 14.53 -0.20 -0.14
CA PHE A 105 13.25 -0.83 -0.45
C PHE A 105 13.09 -2.19 0.23
N LYS A 106 14.13 -3.04 0.20
CA LYS A 106 14.09 -4.36 0.85
C LYS A 106 13.83 -4.24 2.35
N LYS A 107 14.48 -3.30 3.05
CA LYS A 107 14.24 -3.09 4.49
C LYS A 107 12.80 -2.73 4.80
N PHE A 108 12.19 -1.89 3.95
CA PHE A 108 10.78 -1.52 4.09
C PHE A 108 9.86 -2.73 3.86
N LEU A 109 10.16 -3.56 2.85
CA LEU A 109 9.39 -4.78 2.56
C LEU A 109 9.55 -5.85 3.64
N ASP A 110 10.75 -6.02 4.19
CA ASP A 110 10.99 -6.98 5.28
C ASP A 110 10.16 -6.63 6.52
N GLN A 111 10.01 -5.33 6.82
CA GLN A 111 9.15 -4.85 7.92
C GLN A 111 7.66 -5.08 7.64
N ASP A 112 7.20 -4.82 6.42
CA ASP A 112 5.80 -5.08 6.02
C ASP A 112 5.48 -6.58 6.09
N LEU A 113 6.40 -7.43 5.65
CA LEU A 113 6.28 -8.89 5.74
C LEU A 113 6.15 -9.35 7.18
N GLU A 114 7.05 -8.92 8.06
CA GLU A 114 7.03 -9.29 9.48
C GLU A 114 5.72 -8.86 10.16
N MET A 115 5.23 -7.65 9.84
CA MET A 115 3.97 -7.13 10.37
C MET A 115 2.78 -8.01 9.95
N VAL A 116 2.65 -8.29 8.65
CA VAL A 116 1.54 -9.10 8.11
C VAL A 116 1.59 -10.53 8.67
N GLU A 117 2.77 -11.15 8.74
CA GLU A 117 2.93 -12.50 9.31
C GLU A 117 2.62 -12.53 10.82
N SER A 118 2.96 -11.47 11.54
CA SER A 118 2.62 -11.33 12.96
C SER A 118 1.11 -11.19 13.17
N GLU A 119 0.43 -10.40 12.34
CA GLU A 119 -1.03 -10.28 12.36
C GLU A 119 -1.71 -11.63 12.05
N GLN A 120 -1.23 -12.36 11.04
CA GLN A 120 -1.75 -13.68 10.69
C GLN A 120 -1.57 -14.69 11.84
N ARG A 121 -0.39 -14.74 12.47
CA ARG A 121 -0.15 -15.60 13.64
C ARG A 121 -1.05 -15.23 14.81
N SER A 122 -1.23 -13.93 15.05
CA SER A 122 -2.08 -13.43 16.14
C SER A 122 -3.55 -13.79 15.92
N TYR A 123 -4.04 -13.68 14.69
CA TYR A 123 -5.38 -14.08 14.31
C TYR A 123 -5.60 -15.59 14.51
N LEU A 124 -4.65 -16.43 14.08
CA LEU A 124 -4.74 -17.89 14.26
C LEU A 124 -4.72 -18.30 15.73
N ALA A 125 -3.93 -17.61 16.56
CA ALA A 125 -3.86 -17.89 17.98
C ALA A 125 -5.15 -17.50 18.74
N ASN A 126 -5.89 -16.49 18.26
CA ASN A 126 -7.09 -15.98 18.93
C ASN A 126 -8.16 -15.55 17.92
N PRO A 127 -8.81 -16.49 17.21
CA PRO A 127 -9.76 -16.16 16.13
C PRO A 127 -11.01 -15.43 16.63
N GLU A 128 -11.45 -15.69 17.86
CA GLU A 128 -12.62 -15.04 18.49
C GLU A 128 -12.31 -13.62 19.00
N ARG A 129 -11.04 -13.20 18.95
CA ARG A 129 -10.63 -11.90 19.48
C ARG A 129 -11.21 -10.78 18.62
N ARG A 130 -11.99 -9.91 19.26
CA ARG A 130 -12.49 -8.68 18.63
C ARG A 130 -11.41 -7.61 18.67
N TYR A 131 -10.74 -7.41 17.55
CA TYR A 131 -9.81 -6.29 17.37
C TYR A 131 -10.60 -4.99 17.21
N VAL A 132 -10.24 -3.98 17.99
CA VAL A 132 -10.78 -2.63 17.83
C VAL A 132 -9.81 -1.86 16.94
N GLU A 133 -10.15 -1.74 15.66
CA GLU A 133 -9.42 -0.86 14.75
C GLU A 133 -9.76 0.60 15.07
N ILE A 134 -8.73 1.42 15.28
CA ILE A 134 -8.88 2.83 15.67
C ILE A 134 -8.63 3.72 14.45
N ASN A 135 -7.91 3.24 13.45
CA ASN A 135 -7.60 4.01 12.25
C ASN A 135 -8.82 4.06 11.31
N PRO A 136 -9.46 5.24 11.13
CA PRO A 136 -10.66 5.36 10.32
C PRO A 136 -10.42 5.04 8.83
N ALA A 137 -9.18 5.19 8.34
CA ALA A 137 -8.85 4.80 6.97
C ALA A 137 -8.84 3.28 6.79
N ILE A 138 -8.41 2.52 7.81
CA ILE A 138 -8.44 1.05 7.78
C ILE A 138 -9.89 0.56 7.83
N ILE A 139 -10.74 1.18 8.66
CA ILE A 139 -12.18 0.88 8.71
C ILE A 139 -12.83 1.15 7.34
N ALA A 140 -12.55 2.30 6.72
CA ALA A 140 -13.06 2.63 5.40
C ALA A 140 -12.58 1.63 4.33
N LEU A 141 -11.30 1.24 4.38
CA LEU A 141 -10.70 0.25 3.49
C LEU A 141 -11.40 -1.10 3.59
N GLN A 142 -11.59 -1.61 4.82
CA GLN A 142 -12.27 -2.87 5.08
C GLN A 142 -13.70 -2.86 4.50
N ARG A 143 -14.44 -1.77 4.69
CA ARG A 143 -15.80 -1.62 4.12
C ARG A 143 -15.81 -1.70 2.60
N VAL A 144 -14.86 -1.04 1.93
CA VAL A 144 -14.75 -1.12 0.46
C VAL A 144 -14.42 -2.54 0.00
N ILE A 145 -13.45 -3.21 0.65
CA ILE A 145 -13.06 -4.57 0.29
C ILE A 145 -14.26 -5.54 0.42
N VAL A 146 -14.94 -5.50 1.57
CA VAL A 146 -16.11 -6.36 1.82
C VAL A 146 -17.24 -6.05 0.84
N GLY A 147 -17.55 -4.77 0.62
CA GLY A 147 -18.61 -4.36 -0.31
C GLY A 147 -18.34 -4.81 -1.75
N GLN A 148 -17.09 -4.71 -2.22
CA GLN A 148 -16.71 -5.19 -3.55
C GLN A 148 -16.83 -6.72 -3.68
N TYR A 149 -16.45 -7.46 -2.62
CA TYR A 149 -16.62 -8.91 -2.58
C TYR A 149 -18.10 -9.30 -2.59
N GLU A 150 -18.93 -8.69 -1.77
CA GLU A 150 -20.38 -8.95 -1.72
C GLU A 150 -21.05 -8.66 -3.07
N TYR A 151 -20.69 -7.54 -3.71
CA TYR A 151 -21.15 -7.20 -5.05
C TYR A 151 -20.78 -8.29 -6.06
N PHE A 152 -19.52 -8.73 -6.08
CA PHE A 152 -19.06 -9.81 -6.94
C PHE A 152 -19.84 -11.13 -6.72
N MET A 153 -20.05 -11.51 -5.46
CA MET A 153 -20.79 -12.73 -5.11
C MET A 153 -22.26 -12.67 -5.57
N GLN A 154 -22.91 -11.52 -5.44
CA GLN A 154 -24.27 -11.32 -5.92
C GLN A 154 -24.38 -11.43 -7.44
N GLN A 155 -23.45 -10.82 -8.18
CA GLN A 155 -23.43 -10.92 -9.65
C GLN A 155 -23.16 -12.35 -10.12
N SER A 156 -22.22 -13.04 -9.47
CA SER A 156 -21.90 -14.44 -9.78
C SER A 156 -23.10 -15.37 -9.58
N ARG A 157 -23.87 -15.19 -8.49
CA ARG A 157 -25.10 -15.96 -8.25
C ARG A 157 -26.18 -15.68 -9.31
N LYS A 158 -26.36 -14.42 -9.72
CA LYS A 158 -27.33 -14.06 -10.77
C LYS A 158 -26.99 -14.73 -12.10
N LEU A 159 -25.71 -14.75 -12.48
CA LEU A 159 -25.24 -15.39 -13.71
C LEU A 159 -25.47 -16.91 -13.68
N LEU A 160 -25.17 -17.57 -12.56
CA LEU A 160 -25.43 -19.01 -12.39
C LEU A 160 -26.92 -19.34 -12.52
N ASN A 161 -27.80 -18.56 -11.89
CA ASN A 161 -29.24 -18.79 -11.93
C ASN A 161 -29.84 -18.53 -13.34
N HIS A 162 -29.29 -17.58 -14.09
CA HIS A 162 -29.73 -17.31 -15.47
C HIS A 162 -29.34 -18.42 -16.44
N ASN A 163 -28.15 -19.00 -16.27
CA ASN A 163 -27.70 -20.12 -17.10
C ASN A 163 -28.49 -21.41 -16.81
N HIS A 164 -28.95 -21.62 -15.57
CA HIS A 164 -29.78 -22.78 -15.24
C HIS A 164 -31.17 -22.70 -15.91
N ARG A 165 -31.78 -21.51 -15.97
CA ARG A 165 -33.08 -21.29 -16.63
C ARG A 165 -33.07 -21.32 -18.17
N LYS A 166 -31.89 -21.30 -18.80
CA LYS A 166 -31.74 -21.41 -20.27
C LYS A 166 -31.40 -22.83 -20.74
N GLY A 167 -31.14 -23.75 -19.81
CA GLY A 167 -30.84 -25.15 -20.09
C GLY A 167 -32.02 -26.11 -19.88
N GLU A 168 -33.19 -25.58 -19.51
CA GLU A 168 -34.50 -26.26 -19.52
C GLU A 168 -35.31 -25.78 -20.73
#